data_AF-A0A524JLG1-F1
#
_entry.id   AF-A0A524JLG1-F1
#
_cell.length_a   1.000
_cell.length_b   1.000
_cell.length_c   1.000
_cell.angle_alpha   90.00
_cell.angle_beta   90.00
_cell.angle_gamma   90.00
#
_symmetry.space_group_name_H-M   'P 1'
#
loop_
_entity.id
_entity.type
_entity.pdbx_description
1 polymer ?
#
loop_
_entity_poly.entity_id
_entity_poly.type
_entity_poly.pdbx_seq_one_letter_code
_entity_poly.pdbx_strand_id
1 'polypeptide(L)'
;MQSLLKVIFVLTLMELFLGGGGRVFEIGPATFRMLFFLLNFVIAGALYLERGSVPKYVIMLMMAVSGTLLFYTALGWFNGAPWALIAEDVKPLSYFYSIFFFSYYINSLQRVQLVVSLIKKTSLLMALAYILTQGLFFLGRIDFMSFYNYVNTQVSPSDFIFRGTQGLFFYKGFLYMVVGLIFWIHSTNSRRKGIAIFVIMAVMILTGTRGFLLIFGLLYA
;
A
#
# COMPACT_ATOMS: atom_id res chain seq x y z
N MET A 1 -26.27 -0.74 -5.58
CA MET A 1 -25.30 -0.48 -4.48
C MET A 1 -24.11 -1.44 -4.45
N GLN A 2 -24.28 -2.77 -4.44
CA GLN A 2 -23.16 -3.71 -4.24
C GLN A 2 -22.04 -3.60 -5.30
N SER A 3 -22.39 -3.37 -6.56
CA SER A 3 -21.39 -3.18 -7.64
C SER A 3 -20.58 -1.90 -7.46
N LEU A 4 -21.21 -0.80 -7.02
CA LEU A 4 -20.52 0.47 -6.76
C LEU A 4 -19.54 0.33 -5.58
N LEU A 5 -19.99 -0.28 -4.47
CA LEU A 5 -19.13 -0.57 -3.31
C LEU A 5 -17.93 -1.44 -3.70
N LYS A 6 -18.13 -2.41 -4.59
CA LYS A 6 -17.06 -3.24 -5.13
C LYS A 6 -16.04 -2.42 -5.91
N VAL A 7 -16.47 -1.51 -6.78
CA VAL A 7 -15.56 -0.65 -7.54
C VAL A 7 -14.75 0.25 -6.61
N ILE A 8 -15.40 0.92 -5.66
CA ILE A 8 -14.73 1.79 -4.69
C ILE A 8 -13.70 1.00 -3.86
N PHE A 9 -14.08 -0.19 -3.40
CA PHE A 9 -13.18 -1.06 -2.63
C PHE A 9 -11.98 -1.53 -3.47
N VAL A 10 -12.21 -1.93 -4.72
CA VAL A 10 -11.13 -2.33 -5.65
C VAL A 10 -10.17 -1.16 -5.89
N LEU A 11 -10.69 0.05 -6.15
CA LEU A 11 -9.86 1.24 -6.36
C LEU A 11 -9.05 1.60 -5.11
N THR A 12 -9.68 1.54 -3.94
CA THR A 12 -9.00 1.77 -2.66
C THR A 12 -7.84 0.80 -2.46
N LEU A 13 -8.06 -0.50 -2.72
CA LEU A 13 -7.02 -1.51 -2.59
C LEU A 13 -5.94 -1.38 -3.66
N MET A 14 -6.29 -1.00 -4.89
CA MET A 14 -5.31 -0.75 -5.93
C MET A 14 -4.42 0.45 -5.59
N GLU A 15 -4.99 1.55 -5.09
CA GLU A 15 -4.23 2.69 -4.59
C GLU A 15 -3.32 2.27 -3.43
N LEU A 16 -3.82 1.48 -2.48
CA LEU A 16 -3.02 1.00 -1.36
C LEU A 16 -1.83 0.16 -1.84
N PHE A 17 -2.08 -0.82 -2.71
CA PHE A 17 -1.06 -1.78 -3.15
C PHE A 17 -0.07 -1.20 -4.16
N LEU A 18 -0.53 -0.36 -5.08
CA LEU A 18 0.31 0.25 -6.12
C LEU A 18 0.93 1.58 -5.67
N GLY A 19 0.19 2.37 -4.90
CA GLY A 19 0.59 3.71 -4.45
C GLY A 19 1.51 3.69 -3.23
N GLY A 20 1.65 2.56 -2.53
CA GLY A 20 2.67 2.35 -1.50
C GLY A 20 2.52 3.36 -0.35
N GLY A 21 3.33 4.43 -0.35
CA GLY A 21 3.26 5.54 0.62
C GLY A 21 2.05 6.46 0.46
N GLY A 22 1.31 6.35 -0.64
CA GLY A 22 0.10 7.13 -0.90
C GLY A 22 0.37 8.51 -1.49
N ARG A 23 1.63 8.84 -1.81
CA ARG A 23 2.02 10.13 -2.40
C ARG A 23 2.13 10.12 -3.91
N VAL A 24 2.20 8.95 -4.53
CA VAL A 24 2.30 8.80 -6.00
C VAL A 24 1.10 9.40 -6.73
N PHE A 25 -0.06 9.42 -6.08
CA PHE A 25 -1.28 10.01 -6.63
C PHE A 25 -1.75 11.16 -5.74
N GLU A 26 -1.04 12.28 -5.84
CA GLU A 26 -1.33 13.53 -5.14
C GLU A 26 -1.97 14.57 -6.07
N ILE A 27 -2.97 15.29 -5.54
CA ILE A 27 -3.52 16.51 -6.15
C ILE A 27 -3.43 17.61 -5.10
N GLY A 28 -2.41 18.45 -5.23
CA GLY A 28 -2.10 19.51 -4.25
C GLY A 28 -1.81 18.92 -2.86
N PRO A 29 -2.46 19.39 -1.78
CA PRO A 29 -2.20 18.91 -0.42
C PRO A 29 -2.92 17.58 -0.09
N ALA A 30 -3.77 17.08 -1.00
CA ALA A 30 -4.59 15.89 -0.80
C ALA A 30 -4.10 14.73 -1.68
N THR A 31 -4.10 13.53 -1.12
CA THR A 31 -3.73 12.29 -1.80
C THR A 31 -4.99 11.51 -2.14
N PHE A 32 -4.95 10.68 -3.19
CA PHE A 32 -6.06 9.76 -3.48
C PHE A 32 -6.35 8.83 -2.30
N ARG A 33 -5.33 8.47 -1.51
CA ARG A 33 -5.51 7.70 -0.28
C ARG A 33 -6.42 8.40 0.71
N MET A 34 -6.20 9.70 0.94
CA MET A 34 -7.04 10.49 1.84
C MET A 34 -8.48 10.60 1.31
N LEU A 35 -8.64 10.83 0.01
CA LEU A 35 -9.96 10.94 -0.61
C LEU A 35 -10.74 9.61 -0.51
N PHE A 36 -10.10 8.49 -0.84
CA PHE A 36 -10.72 7.17 -0.69
C PHE A 36 -10.99 6.83 0.77
N PHE A 37 -10.09 7.19 1.69
CA PHE A 37 -10.31 7.00 3.12
C PHE A 37 -11.57 7.73 3.60
N LEU A 38 -11.70 9.03 3.32
CA LEU A 38 -12.86 9.82 3.71
C LEU A 38 -14.15 9.28 3.09
N LEU A 39 -14.12 8.97 1.78
CA LEU A 39 -15.25 8.40 1.06
C LEU A 39 -15.70 7.07 1.70
N ASN A 40 -14.76 6.16 1.94
CA ASN A 40 -15.02 4.86 2.54
C ASN A 40 -15.55 4.98 3.97
N PHE A 41 -15.02 5.92 4.75
CA PHE A 41 -15.44 6.16 6.12
C PHE A 41 -16.88 6.66 6.19
N VAL A 42 -17.24 7.64 5.34
CA VAL A 42 -18.61 8.17 5.24
C VAL A 42 -19.59 7.09 4.77
N ILE A 43 -19.23 6.34 3.72
CA ILE A 43 -20.06 5.25 3.21
C ILE A 43 -20.26 4.17 4.28
N ALA A 44 -19.20 3.75 4.97
CA ALA A 44 -19.31 2.78 6.05
C ALA A 44 -20.21 3.30 7.18
N GLY A 45 -20.09 4.57 7.56
CA GLY A 45 -20.94 5.21 8.57
C GLY A 45 -22.41 5.13 8.21
N ALA A 46 -22.78 5.55 6.99
CA ALA A 46 -24.15 5.46 6.50
C ALA A 46 -24.68 4.02 6.51
N LEU A 47 -23.88 3.06 6.04
CA LEU A 47 -24.29 1.65 5.98
C LEU A 47 -24.42 0.99 7.36
N TYR A 48 -23.63 1.41 8.35
CA TYR A 48 -23.75 0.90 9.71
C TYR A 48 -24.92 1.52 10.47
N LEU A 49 -25.31 2.77 10.16
CA LEU A 49 -26.55 3.36 10.69
C LEU A 49 -27.77 2.55 10.25
N GLU A 50 -27.80 2.07 9.01
CA GLU A 50 -28.87 1.20 8.51
C GLU A 50 -28.83 -0.23 9.09
N ARG A 51 -27.62 -0.78 9.31
CA ARG A 51 -27.43 -2.18 9.74
C ARG A 51 -27.46 -2.37 11.26
N GLY A 52 -27.37 -1.29 12.03
CA GLY A 52 -27.62 -1.24 13.47
C GLY A 52 -26.49 -1.72 14.39
N SER A 53 -25.45 -2.40 13.90
CA SER A 53 -24.30 -2.75 14.74
C SER A 53 -22.97 -2.88 14.00
N VAL A 54 -21.93 -2.34 14.64
CA VAL A 54 -20.52 -2.50 14.25
C VAL A 54 -19.94 -3.67 15.05
N PRO A 55 -19.15 -4.57 14.44
CA PRO A 55 -18.56 -5.68 15.17
C PRO A 55 -17.67 -5.19 16.33
N LYS A 56 -17.82 -5.81 17.51
CA LYS A 56 -17.12 -5.40 18.74
C LYS A 56 -15.60 -5.31 18.57
N TYR A 57 -15.00 -6.26 17.84
CA TYR A 57 -13.55 -6.26 17.61
C TYR A 57 -13.08 -5.03 16.82
N VAL A 58 -13.89 -4.51 15.89
CA VAL A 58 -13.57 -3.30 15.13
C VAL A 58 -13.57 -2.09 16.05
N ILE A 59 -14.60 -1.99 16.91
CA ILE A 59 -14.70 -0.93 17.92
C ILE A 59 -13.49 -0.99 18.86
N MET A 60 -13.14 -2.18 19.37
CA MET A 60 -11.98 -2.36 20.26
C MET A 60 -10.67 -1.92 19.60
N LEU A 61 -10.45 -2.31 18.34
CA LEU A 61 -9.25 -1.90 17.59
C LEU A 61 -9.21 -0.40 17.35
N MET A 62 -10.34 0.21 16.97
CA MET A 62 -10.45 1.66 16.79
C MET A 62 -10.20 2.39 18.11
N MET A 63 -10.77 1.92 19.23
CA MET A 63 -10.55 2.51 20.55
C MET A 63 -9.10 2.38 21.01
N ALA A 64 -8.46 1.24 20.76
CA ALA A 64 -7.05 1.05 21.07
C ALA A 64 -6.17 2.04 20.30
N VAL A 65 -6.37 2.16 18.98
CA VAL A 65 -5.63 3.11 18.15
C VAL A 65 -5.93 4.56 18.53
N SER A 66 -7.19 4.91 18.80
CA SER A 66 -7.55 6.22 19.35
C SER A 66 -6.81 6.52 20.65
N GLY A 67 -6.78 5.56 21.58
CA GLY A 67 -6.08 5.71 22.86
C GLY A 67 -4.58 5.95 22.67
N THR A 68 -3.94 5.17 21.79
CA THR A 68 -2.53 5.35 21.45
C THR A 68 -2.26 6.71 20.81
N LEU A 69 -3.07 7.12 19.83
CA LEU A 69 -2.92 8.41 19.16
C LEU A 69 -3.13 9.57 20.13
N LEU A 70 -4.16 9.50 20.98
CA LEU A 70 -4.43 10.52 22.00
C LEU A 70 -3.27 10.63 23.00
N PHE A 71 -2.74 9.50 23.46
CA PHE A 71 -1.59 9.48 24.36
C PHE A 71 -0.37 10.16 23.74
N TYR A 72 0.02 9.80 22.50
CA TYR A 72 1.18 10.40 21.85
C TYR A 72 0.95 11.86 21.42
N THR A 73 -0.29 12.23 21.05
CA THR A 73 -0.65 13.63 20.78
C THR A 73 -0.51 14.47 22.06
N ALA A 74 -1.01 13.97 23.19
CA ALA A 74 -0.88 14.65 24.48
C ALA A 74 0.59 14.75 24.91
N LEU A 75 1.36 13.67 24.76
CA LEU A 75 2.80 13.68 25.05
C LEU A 75 3.56 14.68 24.17
N GLY A 76 3.28 14.72 22.86
CA GLY A 76 3.87 15.70 21.95
C GLY A 76 3.54 17.13 22.35
N TRP A 77 2.28 17.38 22.72
CA TRP A 77 1.84 18.68 23.19
C TRP A 77 2.50 19.10 24.51
N PHE A 78 2.60 18.20 25.50
CA PHE A 78 3.29 18.46 26.77
C PHE A 78 4.79 18.70 26.59
N ASN A 79 5.41 18.12 25.57
CA ASN A 79 6.81 18.38 25.21
C ASN A 79 7.00 19.67 24.38
N GLY A 80 5.94 20.47 24.19
CA GLY A 80 6.02 21.74 23.47
C GLY A 80 6.13 21.60 21.95
N ALA A 81 5.77 20.44 21.38
CA ALA A 81 5.82 20.26 19.94
C ALA A 81 4.75 21.14 19.24
N PRO A 82 5.09 21.80 18.12
CA PRO A 82 4.14 22.52 17.29
C PRO A 82 2.98 21.63 16.85
N TRP A 83 1.76 22.16 16.90
CA TRP A 83 0.55 21.42 16.51
C TRP A 83 0.60 20.90 15.06
N ALA A 84 1.26 21.65 14.18
CA ALA A 84 1.46 21.25 12.79
C ALA A 84 2.24 19.93 12.67
N LEU A 85 3.31 19.74 13.46
CA LEU A 85 4.12 18.51 13.42
C LEU A 85 3.35 17.32 14.01
N ILE A 86 2.61 17.55 15.09
CA ILE A 86 1.74 16.51 15.67
C ILE A 86 0.68 16.08 14.65
N ALA A 87 0.08 17.03 13.94
CA ALA A 87 -0.91 16.73 12.90
C ALA A 87 -0.30 15.97 11.71
N GLU A 88 0.94 16.29 11.32
CA GLU A 88 1.67 15.55 10.27
C GLU A 88 1.92 14.10 10.64
N ASP A 89 2.15 13.78 11.92
CA ASP A 89 2.32 12.41 12.41
C ASP A 89 0.99 11.66 12.54
N VAL A 90 -0.06 12.32 13.03
CA VAL A 90 -1.39 11.69 13.22
C VAL A 90 -2.07 11.39 11.87
N LYS A 91 -1.89 12.26 10.87
CA LYS A 91 -2.53 12.15 9.56
C LYS A 91 -2.33 10.78 8.88
N PRO A 92 -1.11 10.25 8.68
CA PRO A 92 -0.93 8.93 8.06
C PRO A 92 -1.47 7.79 8.93
N LEU A 93 -1.38 7.90 10.25
CA LEU A 93 -1.87 6.87 11.18
C LEU A 93 -3.39 6.78 11.22
N SER A 94 -4.09 7.88 10.97
CA SER A 94 -5.56 7.93 10.88
C SER A 94 -6.12 7.00 9.78
N TYR A 95 -5.31 6.64 8.77
CA TYR A 95 -5.73 5.69 7.74
C TYR A 95 -6.12 4.32 8.33
N PHE A 96 -5.64 3.96 9.53
CA PHE A 96 -6.06 2.75 10.24
C PHE A 96 -7.58 2.64 10.38
N TYR A 97 -8.30 3.77 10.52
CA TYR A 97 -9.76 3.78 10.60
C TYR A 97 -10.45 3.27 9.32
N SER A 98 -9.72 3.06 8.21
CA SER A 98 -10.22 2.32 7.04
C SER A 98 -10.70 0.91 7.40
N ILE A 99 -10.23 0.34 8.51
CA ILE A 99 -10.73 -0.94 9.05
C ILE A 99 -12.27 -0.93 9.25
N PHE A 100 -12.85 0.24 9.49
CA PHE A 100 -14.29 0.40 9.62
C PHE A 100 -15.02 0.01 8.33
N PHE A 101 -14.56 0.51 7.18
CA PHE A 101 -15.09 0.11 5.88
C PHE A 101 -14.68 -1.32 5.48
N PHE A 102 -13.43 -1.71 5.74
CA PHE A 102 -12.94 -3.04 5.39
C PHE A 102 -13.67 -4.15 6.16
N SER A 103 -14.03 -3.93 7.43
CA SER A 103 -14.84 -4.89 8.20
C SER A 103 -16.26 -5.03 7.66
N TYR A 104 -16.84 -3.94 7.15
CA TYR A 104 -18.16 -3.99 6.53
C TYR A 104 -18.10 -4.75 5.20
N TYR A 105 -17.11 -4.42 4.36
CA TYR A 105 -16.99 -5.00 3.03
C TYR A 105 -16.44 -6.42 3.08
N ILE A 106 -15.37 -6.73 3.80
CA ILE A 106 -14.76 -8.08 3.82
C ILE A 106 -15.51 -8.97 4.83
N ASN A 107 -16.68 -9.45 4.42
CA ASN A 107 -17.57 -10.25 5.28
C ASN A 107 -17.76 -11.71 4.81
N SER A 108 -17.06 -12.12 3.76
CA SER A 108 -17.25 -13.43 3.12
C SER A 108 -15.96 -13.91 2.45
N LEU A 109 -15.82 -15.22 2.30
CA LEU A 109 -14.64 -15.85 1.69
C LEU A 109 -14.41 -15.36 0.26
N GLN A 110 -15.48 -15.13 -0.51
CA GLN A 110 -15.39 -14.60 -1.87
C GLN A 110 -14.74 -13.21 -1.91
N ARG A 111 -15.03 -12.36 -0.92
CA ARG A 111 -14.43 -11.02 -0.82
C ARG A 111 -12.98 -11.09 -0.35
N VAL A 112 -12.64 -12.02 0.55
CA VAL A 112 -11.24 -12.32 0.89
C VAL A 112 -10.46 -12.76 -0.35
N GLN A 113 -11.03 -13.67 -1.15
CA GLN A 113 -10.43 -14.13 -2.41
C GLN A 113 -10.25 -12.99 -3.42
N LEU A 114 -11.15 -12.01 -3.45
CA LEU A 114 -10.99 -10.79 -4.25
C LEU A 114 -9.77 -9.99 -3.79
N VAL A 115 -9.58 -9.76 -2.47
CA VAL A 115 -8.39 -9.08 -1.94
C VAL A 115 -7.12 -9.82 -2.34
N VAL A 116 -7.09 -11.13 -2.11
CA VAL A 116 -5.96 -12.00 -2.48
C VAL A 116 -5.66 -11.94 -3.97
N SER A 117 -6.70 -11.93 -4.82
CA SER A 117 -6.53 -11.80 -6.27
C SER A 117 -5.99 -10.42 -6.65
N LEU A 118 -6.39 -9.34 -5.98
CA LEU A 118 -5.89 -8.01 -6.26
C LEU A 118 -4.41 -7.90 -5.88
N ILE A 119 -4.03 -8.33 -4.68
CA ILE A 119 -2.62 -8.34 -4.23
C ILE A 119 -1.74 -9.10 -5.22
N LYS A 120 -2.18 -10.28 -5.68
CA LYS A 120 -1.43 -11.08 -6.67
C LYS A 120 -1.27 -10.39 -8.03
N LYS A 121 -2.29 -9.66 -8.47
CA LYS A 121 -2.27 -8.94 -9.75
C LYS A 121 -1.41 -7.68 -9.65
N THR A 122 -1.55 -6.91 -8.57
CA THR A 122 -0.78 -5.68 -8.34
C THR A 122 0.69 -5.99 -8.09
N SER A 123 1.02 -7.07 -7.38
CA SER A 123 2.42 -7.49 -7.19
C SER A 123 3.10 -7.84 -8.51
N LEU A 124 2.43 -8.59 -9.38
CA LEU A 124 2.94 -8.93 -10.70
C LEU A 124 3.05 -7.69 -11.60
N LEU A 125 2.04 -6.81 -11.56
CA LEU A 125 2.05 -5.56 -12.31
C LEU A 125 3.25 -4.68 -11.92
N MET A 126 3.52 -4.52 -10.62
CA MET A 126 4.68 -3.76 -10.15
C MET A 126 6.00 -4.40 -10.57
N ALA A 127 6.11 -5.72 -10.50
CA ALA A 127 7.29 -6.43 -10.95
C ALA A 127 7.54 -6.20 -12.45
N LEU A 128 6.51 -6.34 -13.28
CA LEU A 128 6.59 -6.10 -14.72
C LEU A 128 6.92 -4.64 -15.04
N ALA A 129 6.29 -3.69 -14.35
CA ALA A 129 6.58 -2.26 -14.51
C ALA A 129 8.05 -1.97 -14.17
N TYR A 130 8.59 -2.57 -13.11
CA TYR A 130 9.99 -2.40 -12.76
C TYR A 130 10.93 -3.00 -13.80
N ILE A 131 10.70 -4.23 -14.26
CA ILE A 131 11.50 -4.84 -15.34
C ILE A 131 11.49 -3.96 -16.58
N LEU A 132 10.32 -3.42 -16.95
CA LEU A 132 10.19 -2.53 -18.09
C LEU A 132 11.04 -1.26 -17.90
N THR A 133 10.94 -0.60 -16.75
CA THR A 133 11.74 0.60 -16.45
C THR A 133 13.24 0.30 -16.49
N GLN A 134 13.67 -0.82 -15.92
CA GLN A 134 15.07 -1.24 -15.93
C GLN A 134 15.56 -1.61 -17.33
N GLY A 135 14.73 -2.26 -18.14
CA GLY A 135 15.02 -2.54 -19.54
C GLY A 135 15.16 -1.26 -20.37
N LEU A 136 14.34 -0.24 -20.10
CA LEU A 136 14.44 1.07 -20.77
C LEU A 136 15.72 1.83 -20.38
N PHE A 137 16.18 1.72 -19.12
CA PHE A 137 17.49 2.22 -18.72
C PHE A 137 18.62 1.50 -19.42
N PHE A 138 18.59 0.16 -19.43
CA PHE A 138 19.64 -0.65 -20.05
C PHE A 138 19.78 -0.40 -21.56
N LEU A 139 18.65 -0.19 -22.25
CA LEU A 139 18.62 0.14 -23.68
C LEU A 139 18.96 1.62 -23.97
N GLY A 140 19.25 2.44 -22.95
CA GLY A 140 19.55 3.86 -23.10
C GLY A 140 18.38 4.70 -23.61
N ARG A 141 17.14 4.21 -23.49
CA ARG A 141 15.93 4.91 -23.94
C ARG A 141 15.44 5.95 -22.94
N ILE A 142 15.78 5.78 -21.66
CA ILE A 142 15.52 6.73 -20.59
C ILE A 142 16.87 7.10 -19.96
N ASP A 143 17.14 8.38 -19.85
CA ASP A 143 18.28 8.89 -19.08
C ASP A 143 17.99 8.80 -17.57
N PHE A 144 18.96 8.27 -16.81
CA PHE A 144 18.83 8.08 -15.37
C PHE A 144 18.58 9.40 -14.64
N MET A 145 19.35 10.45 -14.96
CA MET A 145 19.24 11.74 -14.28
C MET A 145 17.88 12.39 -14.54
N SER A 146 17.39 12.30 -15.76
CA SER A 146 16.05 12.77 -16.14
C SER A 146 14.96 12.04 -15.37
N PHE A 147 15.04 10.71 -15.25
CA PHE A 147 14.08 9.93 -14.46
C PHE A 147 14.18 10.23 -12.95
N TYR A 148 15.40 10.29 -12.41
CA TYR A 148 15.65 10.60 -11.01
C TYR A 148 15.04 11.95 -10.64
N ASN A 149 15.29 12.98 -11.46
CA ASN A 149 14.74 14.31 -11.26
C ASN A 149 13.22 14.30 -11.37
N TYR A 150 12.66 13.65 -12.40
CA TYR A 150 11.21 13.56 -12.56
C TYR A 150 10.54 12.92 -11.34
N VAL A 151 11.05 11.78 -10.89
CA VAL A 151 10.45 11.05 -9.76
C VAL A 151 10.58 11.81 -8.45
N ASN A 152 11.75 12.39 -8.17
CA ASN A 152 11.97 13.09 -6.90
C ASN A 152 11.37 14.50 -6.85
N THR A 153 11.11 15.14 -7.99
CA THR A 153 10.54 16.50 -8.02
C THR A 153 9.04 16.52 -8.33
N GLN A 154 8.55 15.65 -9.23
CA GLN A 154 7.18 15.68 -9.73
C GLN A 154 6.29 14.57 -9.16
N VAL A 155 6.86 13.43 -8.75
CA VAL A 155 6.06 12.26 -8.35
C VAL A 155 6.01 12.10 -6.83
N SER A 156 7.14 11.80 -6.19
CA SER A 156 7.21 11.68 -4.73
C SER A 156 8.67 11.69 -4.28
N PRO A 157 9.13 12.75 -3.58
CA PRO A 157 10.52 12.90 -3.16
C PRO A 157 11.03 11.81 -2.20
N SER A 158 10.13 11.13 -1.49
CA SER A 158 10.51 10.19 -0.42
C SER A 158 10.13 8.74 -0.67
N ASP A 159 9.37 8.44 -1.73
CA ASP A 159 8.89 7.07 -1.99
C ASP A 159 9.83 6.23 -2.83
N PHE A 160 10.74 6.87 -3.56
CA PHE A 160 11.73 6.23 -4.40
C PHE A 160 13.13 6.46 -3.82
N ILE A 161 13.84 5.37 -3.54
CA ILE A 161 15.18 5.37 -2.98
C ILE A 161 16.11 4.78 -4.03
N PHE A 162 16.90 5.63 -4.66
CA PHE A 162 17.84 5.24 -5.70
C PHE A 162 19.16 4.73 -5.11
N ARG A 163 19.81 3.80 -5.81
CA ARG A 163 21.06 3.17 -5.39
C ARG A 163 22.11 3.31 -6.49
N GLY A 164 23.10 4.17 -6.23
CA GLY A 164 24.15 4.46 -7.20
C GLY A 164 23.62 5.21 -8.42
N THR A 165 24.39 5.16 -9.52
CA THR A 165 24.12 5.88 -10.78
C THR A 165 23.55 5.00 -11.89
N GLN A 166 23.35 3.71 -11.62
CA GLN A 166 23.00 2.69 -12.61
C GLN A 166 21.48 2.47 -12.78
N GLY A 167 20.64 3.40 -12.32
CA GLY A 167 19.19 3.28 -12.45
C GLY A 167 18.49 2.30 -11.52
N LEU A 168 19.22 1.61 -10.64
CA LEU A 168 18.63 0.74 -9.63
C LEU A 168 17.93 1.56 -8.55
N PHE A 169 16.68 1.25 -8.26
CA PHE A 169 15.92 1.92 -7.21
C PHE A 169 14.99 0.99 -6.47
N PHE A 170 14.65 1.42 -5.26
CA PHE A 170 13.63 0.84 -4.41
C PHE A 170 12.42 1.78 -4.36
N TYR A 171 11.22 1.21 -4.52
CA TYR A 171 9.97 1.93 -4.34
C TYR A 171 9.22 1.36 -3.15
N LYS A 172 8.69 2.21 -2.25
CA LYS A 172 7.98 1.76 -1.04
C LYS A 172 6.85 0.76 -1.32
N GLY A 173 6.15 0.89 -2.45
CA GLY A 173 5.10 -0.05 -2.87
C GLY A 173 5.59 -1.48 -3.10
N PHE A 174 6.89 -1.70 -3.31
CA PHE A 174 7.46 -3.05 -3.43
C PHE A 174 7.29 -3.91 -2.18
N LEU A 175 6.94 -3.33 -1.02
CA LEU A 175 6.48 -4.10 0.14
C LEU A 175 5.30 -5.02 -0.23
N TYR A 176 4.35 -4.54 -1.05
CA TYR A 176 3.22 -5.35 -1.51
C TYR A 176 3.60 -6.39 -2.55
N MET A 177 4.78 -6.28 -3.18
CA MET A 177 5.32 -7.37 -3.99
C MET A 177 5.70 -8.57 -3.13
N VAL A 178 6.31 -8.34 -1.97
CA VAL A 178 6.66 -9.41 -1.01
C VAL A 178 5.41 -10.09 -0.48
N VAL A 179 4.40 -9.30 -0.10
CA VAL A 179 3.10 -9.84 0.32
C VAL A 179 2.45 -10.65 -0.81
N GLY A 180 2.50 -10.15 -2.04
CA GLY A 180 1.98 -10.87 -3.20
C GLY A 180 2.73 -12.16 -3.51
N LEU A 181 4.04 -12.22 -3.29
CA LEU A 181 4.85 -13.43 -3.43
C LEU A 181 4.34 -14.55 -2.51
N ILE A 182 4.06 -14.23 -1.24
CA ILE A 182 3.49 -15.16 -0.25
C ILE A 182 2.18 -15.76 -0.77
N PHE A 183 1.29 -14.94 -1.33
CA PHE A 183 0.03 -15.41 -1.91
C PHE A 183 0.20 -16.21 -3.21
N TRP A 184 1.22 -15.92 -4.01
CA TRP A 184 1.52 -16.68 -5.23
C TRP A 184 2.05 -18.08 -4.90
N ILE A 185 2.87 -18.23 -3.86
CA ILE A 185 3.40 -19.52 -3.38
C ILE A 185 2.27 -20.45 -2.94
N HIS A 186 1.27 -19.93 -2.24
CA HIS A 186 0.11 -20.71 -1.80
C HIS A 186 -0.99 -20.84 -2.86
N SER A 187 -0.77 -20.34 -4.08
CA SER A 187 -1.76 -20.42 -5.15
C SER A 187 -1.80 -21.83 -5.77
N THR A 188 -3.00 -22.33 -6.07
CA THR A 188 -3.23 -23.66 -6.65
C THR A 188 -2.93 -23.75 -8.16
N ASN A 189 -2.76 -22.62 -8.86
CA ASN A 189 -2.54 -22.58 -10.30
C ASN A 189 -1.06 -22.79 -10.68
N SER A 190 -0.68 -24.03 -11.00
CA SER A 190 0.70 -24.48 -11.25
C SER A 190 1.49 -23.65 -12.29
N ARG A 191 0.95 -23.43 -13.51
CA ARG A 191 1.71 -22.77 -14.60
C ARG A 191 1.96 -21.28 -14.35
N ARG A 192 0.91 -20.54 -13.96
CA ARG A 192 1.04 -19.09 -13.71
C ARG A 192 1.83 -18.80 -12.43
N LYS A 193 1.78 -19.71 -11.46
CA LYS A 193 2.53 -19.63 -10.21
C LYS A 193 4.03 -19.57 -10.44
N GLY A 194 4.60 -20.52 -11.21
CA GLY A 194 6.04 -20.59 -11.43
C GLY A 194 6.59 -19.30 -12.06
N ILE A 195 5.92 -18.82 -13.12
CA ILE A 195 6.32 -17.59 -13.82
C ILE A 195 6.20 -16.37 -12.89
N ALA A 196 5.08 -16.22 -12.18
CA ALA A 196 4.88 -15.07 -11.29
C ALA A 196 5.91 -15.03 -10.16
N ILE A 197 6.20 -16.18 -9.53
CA ILE A 197 7.23 -16.29 -8.48
C ILE A 197 8.59 -15.92 -9.05
N PHE A 198 8.98 -16.49 -10.19
CA PHE A 198 10.27 -16.20 -10.82
C PHE A 198 10.42 -14.71 -11.14
N VAL A 199 9.42 -14.09 -11.76
CA VAL A 199 9.41 -12.67 -12.10
C VAL A 199 9.53 -11.79 -10.85
N ILE A 200 8.74 -12.05 -9.82
CA ILE A 200 8.77 -11.26 -8.58
C ILE A 200 10.11 -11.42 -7.87
N MET A 201 10.65 -12.65 -7.77
CA MET A 201 11.94 -12.91 -7.15
C MET A 201 13.09 -12.25 -7.90
N ALA A 202 13.11 -12.32 -9.23
CA ALA A 202 14.12 -11.66 -10.06
C ALA A 202 14.13 -10.15 -9.81
N VAL A 203 12.94 -9.53 -9.76
CA VAL A 203 12.82 -8.10 -9.44
C VAL A 203 13.29 -7.79 -8.02
N MET A 204 12.90 -8.60 -7.04
CA MET A 204 13.33 -8.39 -5.63
C MET A 204 14.85 -8.47 -5.44
N ILE A 205 15.53 -9.30 -6.23
CA ILE A 205 16.99 -9.34 -6.27
C ILE A 205 17.52 -8.06 -6.94
N LEU A 206 16.92 -7.67 -8.06
CA LEU A 206 17.35 -6.52 -8.85
C LEU A 206 17.15 -5.17 -8.12
N THR A 207 16.15 -5.06 -7.24
CA THR A 207 15.97 -3.88 -6.36
C THR A 207 17.08 -3.74 -5.31
N GLY A 208 17.90 -4.77 -5.09
CA GLY A 208 19.02 -4.75 -4.14
C GLY A 208 18.60 -4.72 -2.66
N THR A 209 17.32 -4.86 -2.37
CA THR A 209 16.76 -4.85 -1.00
C THR A 209 16.88 -6.23 -0.36
N ARG A 210 18.07 -6.54 0.14
CA ARG A 210 18.38 -7.79 0.87
C ARG A 210 17.38 -8.09 2.00
N GLY A 211 16.82 -7.06 2.64
CA GLY A 211 15.81 -7.19 3.69
C GLY A 211 14.55 -7.95 3.25
N PHE A 212 14.14 -7.85 1.98
CA PHE A 212 12.98 -8.61 1.50
C PHE A 212 13.25 -10.09 1.31
N LEU A 213 14.47 -10.43 0.86
CA LEU A 213 14.92 -11.81 0.77
C LEU A 213 15.07 -12.42 2.16
N LEU A 214 15.50 -11.61 3.15
CA LEU A 214 15.62 -12.02 4.55
C LEU A 214 14.26 -12.29 5.21
N ILE A 215 13.29 -11.38 5.03
CA ILE A 215 11.92 -11.59 5.54
C ILE A 215 11.30 -12.83 4.90
N PHE A 216 11.52 -13.02 3.60
CA PHE A 216 11.05 -14.20 2.91
C PHE A 216 11.73 -15.48 3.44
N GLY A 217 13.05 -15.46 3.63
CA GLY A 217 13.81 -16.56 4.20
C GLY A 217 13.34 -16.92 5.62
N LEU A 218 13.13 -15.94 6.49
CA LEU A 218 12.65 -16.17 7.86
C LEU A 218 11.24 -16.77 7.94
N LEU A 219 10.37 -16.51 6.96
CA LEU A 219 9.00 -17.03 6.95
C LEU A 219 8.90 -18.48 6.46
N TYR A 220 9.91 -18.97 5.72
CA TYR A 220 9.86 -20.28 5.05
C TYR A 220 11.09 -21.18 5.29
N ALA A 221 12.10 -20.71 6.03
CA ALA A 221 13.17 -21.55 6.58
C ALA A 221 12.68 -22.26 7.84
#